data_AF-A0A7Y4YRD1-F1
#
_entry.id   AF-A0A7Y4YRD1-F1
#
_cell.length_a   1.000
_cell.length_b   1.000
_cell.length_c   1.000
_cell.angle_alpha   90.00
_cell.angle_beta   90.00
_cell.angle_gamma   90.00
#
_symmetry.space_group_name_H-M   'P 1'
#
loop_
_entity.id
_entity.type
_entity.pdbx_description
1 polymer ?
#
loop_
_entity_poly.entity_id
_entity_poly.type
_entity_poly.pdbx_seq_one_letter_code
_entity_poly.pdbx_strand_id
1 'polypeptide(L)'
;MKINSKAKTGAISALVLGMILVGCGGTTTTTTAAASGPKKNVIFFLGDGMGMTTLTAARIYSVGEAGNLTIDTLPDTAFVKTFSNDAQVTDSAPSMAAYMTGVKTNNEVISMSPNTVATSPSADANGNLTINNCAANNGTSAKTLLELAK
;
A
#
# COMPACT_ATOMS: atom_id res chain seq x y z
N MET A 1 45.79 34.41 -47.46
CA MET A 1 45.72 34.01 -46.04
C MET A 1 46.13 32.54 -45.94
N LYS A 2 47.40 32.25 -45.62
CA LYS A 2 47.88 30.92 -45.23
C LYS A 2 47.31 30.62 -43.84
N ILE A 3 46.75 29.43 -43.59
CA ILE A 3 47.32 28.42 -42.69
C ILE A 3 46.86 27.04 -43.18
N ASN A 4 47.82 26.13 -43.22
CA ASN A 4 47.82 24.75 -43.64
C ASN A 4 47.90 23.91 -42.35
N SER A 5 47.16 22.80 -42.20
CA SER A 5 47.66 21.67 -41.41
C SER A 5 46.92 20.38 -41.72
N LYS A 6 47.67 19.29 -41.65
CA LYS A 6 47.53 18.03 -42.35
C LYS A 6 46.83 16.93 -41.53
N ALA A 7 46.24 15.99 -42.28
CA ALA A 7 46.29 14.53 -42.12
C ALA A 7 45.68 13.84 -40.88
N LYS A 8 44.71 12.95 -41.17
CA LYS A 8 44.77 11.47 -40.99
C LYS A 8 43.35 10.94 -41.32
N THR A 9 43.08 10.30 -42.45
CA THR A 9 43.50 8.97 -42.95
C THR A 9 43.11 7.82 -42.03
N GLY A 10 42.18 7.02 -42.54
CA GLY A 10 42.03 5.59 -42.27
C GLY A 10 40.86 5.23 -41.36
N ALA A 11 40.06 4.20 -41.64
CA ALA A 11 40.06 3.24 -42.73
C ALA A 11 38.92 2.24 -42.45
N ILE A 12 38.21 1.80 -43.51
CA ILE A 12 37.99 0.38 -43.88
C ILE A 12 37.09 -0.44 -42.90
N SER A 13 36.08 -1.22 -43.28
CA SER A 13 35.66 -1.78 -44.55
C SER A 13 34.18 -2.15 -44.45
N ALA A 14 33.49 -2.07 -45.58
CA ALA A 14 32.33 -2.90 -45.85
C ALA A 14 32.69 -4.39 -45.77
N LEU A 15 31.80 -5.20 -45.18
CA LEU A 15 31.31 -6.44 -45.81
C LEU A 15 30.06 -6.92 -45.05
N VAL A 16 28.91 -6.74 -45.68
CA VAL A 16 27.65 -7.38 -45.33
C VAL A 16 27.61 -8.72 -46.07
N LEU A 17 26.93 -9.70 -45.47
CA LEU A 17 26.54 -11.03 -45.95
C LEU A 17 27.55 -12.18 -45.73
N GLY A 18 27.23 -13.04 -44.74
CA GLY A 18 27.81 -14.37 -44.57
C GLY A 18 27.34 -15.02 -43.28
N MET A 19 26.50 -16.05 -43.41
CA MET A 19 25.92 -16.93 -42.38
C MET A 19 26.86 -17.31 -41.21
N ILE A 20 26.29 -17.57 -40.01
CA ILE A 20 26.33 -18.88 -39.31
C ILE A 20 25.92 -18.71 -37.82
N LEU A 21 24.93 -19.54 -37.45
CA LEU A 21 24.60 -20.16 -36.17
C LEU A 21 25.30 -19.73 -34.85
N VAL A 22 24.46 -19.75 -33.79
CA VAL A 22 24.74 -20.08 -32.38
C VAL A 22 25.09 -18.89 -31.47
N GLY A 23 24.21 -18.66 -30.49
CA GLY A 23 24.55 -17.93 -29.26
C GLY A 23 23.58 -16.84 -28.81
N CYS A 24 22.26 -17.04 -28.86
CA CYS A 24 21.37 -16.18 -28.07
C CYS A 24 21.40 -16.62 -26.60
N GLY A 25 22.48 -16.28 -25.91
CA GLY A 25 22.56 -16.33 -24.44
C GLY A 25 21.79 -15.16 -23.84
N GLY A 26 20.50 -15.04 -24.16
CA GLY A 26 19.60 -14.13 -23.49
C GLY A 26 19.15 -14.77 -22.18
N THR A 27 19.83 -14.42 -21.08
CA THR A 27 19.28 -14.59 -19.73
C THR A 27 17.99 -13.79 -19.66
N THR A 28 16.89 -14.45 -20.00
CA THR A 28 15.55 -13.95 -19.74
C THR A 28 15.40 -14.10 -18.24
N THR A 29 15.69 -13.04 -17.49
CA THR A 29 15.31 -12.96 -16.08
C THR A 29 13.79 -12.96 -16.08
N THR A 30 13.19 -14.15 -16.10
CA THR A 30 11.81 -14.37 -15.73
C THR A 30 11.69 -13.88 -14.29
N THR A 31 11.28 -12.63 -14.13
CA THR A 31 10.65 -12.15 -12.91
C THR A 31 9.46 -13.07 -12.68
N THR A 32 9.65 -14.08 -11.83
CA THR A 32 8.58 -14.95 -11.36
C THR A 32 7.54 -14.06 -10.71
N ALA A 33 6.47 -13.76 -11.45
CA ALA A 33 5.28 -13.12 -10.91
C ALA A 33 4.83 -13.95 -9.70
N ALA A 34 4.62 -13.26 -8.57
CA ALA A 34 4.19 -13.87 -7.32
C ALA A 34 3.02 -14.84 -7.55
N ALA A 35 3.09 -16.02 -6.92
CA ALA A 35 2.17 -17.13 -7.10
C ALA A 35 0.69 -16.68 -7.15
N SER A 36 0.11 -16.69 -8.35
CA SER A 36 -1.28 -16.37 -8.69
C SER A 36 -2.19 -17.57 -8.43
N GLY A 37 -2.20 -18.03 -7.17
CA GLY A 37 -3.16 -19.00 -6.66
C GLY A 37 -3.95 -18.36 -5.52
N PRO A 38 -5.22 -18.74 -5.31
CA PRO A 38 -6.01 -18.25 -4.19
C PRO A 38 -5.24 -18.51 -2.89
N LYS A 39 -4.95 -17.45 -2.13
CA LYS A 39 -4.24 -17.55 -0.87
C LYS A 39 -5.19 -18.15 0.17
N LYS A 40 -4.79 -19.26 0.79
CA LYS A 40 -5.60 -19.96 1.80
C LYS A 40 -5.69 -19.20 3.12
N ASN A 41 -4.65 -18.46 3.48
CA ASN A 41 -4.54 -17.77 4.75
C ASN A 41 -4.14 -16.31 4.51
N VAL A 42 -4.81 -15.37 5.19
CA VAL A 42 -4.47 -13.95 5.21
C VAL A 42 -4.26 -13.55 6.66
N ILE A 43 -3.05 -13.09 6.99
CA ILE A 43 -2.74 -12.52 8.31
C ILE A 43 -2.50 -11.02 8.10
N PHE A 44 -3.32 -10.21 8.75
CA PHE A 44 -3.25 -8.76 8.68
C PHE A 44 -2.78 -8.19 10.02
N PHE A 45 -1.57 -7.62 10.03
CA PHE A 45 -1.03 -6.92 11.19
C PHE A 45 -1.32 -5.42 11.08
N LEU A 46 -2.00 -4.87 12.08
CA LEU A 46 -2.29 -3.45 12.17
C LEU A 46 -1.55 -2.85 13.38
N GLY A 47 -0.65 -1.91 13.12
CA GLY A 47 -0.13 -1.02 14.16
C GLY A 47 -0.93 0.29 14.18
N ASP A 48 -1.86 0.44 15.12
CA ASP A 48 -2.60 1.70 15.29
C ASP A 48 -1.62 2.83 15.66
N GLY A 49 -1.71 3.96 14.94
CA GLY A 49 -0.78 5.08 15.10
C GLY A 49 0.68 4.81 14.68
N MET A 50 0.97 3.69 14.03
CA MET A 50 2.33 3.30 13.65
C MET A 50 2.78 3.97 12.35
N GLY A 51 3.13 5.26 12.42
CA GLY A 51 3.74 5.99 11.31
C GLY A 51 5.22 5.65 11.09
N MET A 52 5.82 6.24 10.03
CA MET A 52 7.24 6.04 9.69
C MET A 52 8.21 6.45 10.80
N THR A 53 7.87 7.50 11.54
CA THR A 53 8.67 7.98 12.69
C THR A 53 8.61 6.99 13.85
N THR A 54 7.42 6.47 14.17
CA THR A 54 7.22 5.45 15.20
C THR A 54 7.95 4.15 14.85
N LEU A 55 7.92 3.72 13.59
CA LEU A 55 8.68 2.57 13.11
C LEU A 55 10.19 2.76 13.26
N THR A 56 10.69 3.95 12.91
CA THR A 56 12.12 4.27 13.05
C THR A 56 12.54 4.28 14.53
N ALA A 57 11.73 4.88 15.40
CA ALA A 57 11.98 4.87 16.85
C ALA A 57 11.98 3.44 17.41
N ALA A 58 11.02 2.60 17.00
CA ALA A 58 10.96 1.20 17.40
C ALA A 58 12.18 0.39 16.93
N ARG A 59 12.69 0.66 15.72
CA ARG A 59 13.91 0.04 15.19
C ARG A 59 15.12 0.39 16.04
N ILE A 60 15.33 1.68 16.28
CA ILE A 60 16.46 2.16 17.11
C ILE A 60 16.40 1.57 18.51
N TYR A 61 15.22 1.52 19.11
CA TYR A 61 15.03 0.98 20.46
C TYR A 61 15.29 -0.53 20.56
N SER A 62 14.83 -1.31 19.58
CA SER A 62 14.85 -2.78 19.66
C SER A 62 16.12 -3.43 19.12
N VAL A 63 16.66 -2.92 18.01
CA VAL A 63 17.76 -3.54 17.26
C VAL A 63 18.91 -2.57 16.97
N GLY A 64 18.80 -1.32 17.42
CA GLY A 64 19.76 -0.26 17.13
C GLY A 64 19.58 0.35 15.73
N GLU A 65 20.38 1.37 15.41
CA GLU A 65 20.22 2.16 14.17
C GLU A 65 20.50 1.37 12.88
N ALA A 66 21.40 0.38 12.95
CA ALA A 66 21.77 -0.47 11.81
C ALA A 66 20.99 -1.80 11.74
N GLY A 67 20.18 -2.10 12.77
CA GLY A 67 19.38 -3.32 12.81
C GLY A 67 18.09 -3.16 12.01
N ASN A 68 17.54 -4.28 11.52
CA ASN A 68 16.25 -4.29 10.82
C ASN A 68 15.17 -4.93 11.70
N LEU A 69 13.97 -4.35 11.72
CA LEU A 69 12.81 -5.01 12.31
C LEU A 69 12.31 -6.12 11.37
N THR A 70 11.61 -7.12 11.91
CA THR A 70 11.02 -8.19 11.08
C THR A 70 10.09 -7.63 9.98
N ILE A 71 9.38 -6.53 10.27
CA ILE A 71 8.53 -5.86 9.29
C ILE A 71 9.32 -5.24 8.12
N ASP A 72 10.57 -4.79 8.37
CA ASP A 72 11.45 -4.23 7.34
C ASP A 72 12.00 -5.30 6.38
N THR A 73 11.95 -6.57 6.78
CA THR A 73 12.44 -7.70 5.96
C THR A 73 11.39 -8.24 4.98
N LEU A 74 10.17 -7.70 5.00
CA LEU A 74 9.12 -8.11 4.07
C LEU A 74 9.49 -7.70 2.62
N PRO A 75 9.15 -8.53 1.62
CA PRO A 75 9.63 -8.33 0.24
C PRO A 75 9.01 -7.12 -0.46
N ASP A 76 7.80 -6.73 -0.05
CA ASP A 76 7.03 -5.67 -0.69
C ASP A 76 6.70 -4.57 0.32
N THR A 77 6.81 -3.32 -0.10
CA THR A 77 6.43 -2.14 0.69
C THR A 77 5.62 -1.19 -0.18
N ALA A 78 4.56 -0.59 0.37
CA ALA A 78 3.73 0.38 -0.30
C ALA A 78 3.34 1.52 0.64
N PHE A 79 3.11 2.71 0.06
CA PHE A 79 2.58 3.86 0.80
C PHE A 79 1.07 3.94 0.63
N VAL A 80 0.35 4.05 1.76
CA VAL A 80 -1.12 4.15 1.77
C VAL A 80 -1.54 5.56 2.15
N LYS A 81 -2.48 6.13 1.39
CA LYS A 81 -3.08 7.44 1.70
C LYS A 81 -4.26 7.26 2.67
N THR A 82 -4.05 7.68 3.91
CA THR A 82 -4.95 7.41 5.05
C THR A 82 -6.06 8.46 5.26
N PHE A 83 -6.23 9.45 4.39
CA PHE A 83 -7.34 10.42 4.52
C PHE A 83 -8.71 9.70 4.59
N SER A 84 -9.62 10.19 5.43
CA SER A 84 -11.01 9.72 5.50
C SER A 84 -11.86 10.43 4.44
N ASN A 85 -13.14 10.09 4.34
CA ASN A 85 -14.00 10.71 3.31
C ASN A 85 -14.24 12.21 3.57
N ASP A 86 -14.20 12.66 4.82
CA ASP A 86 -14.51 14.01 5.27
C ASP A 86 -13.30 14.78 5.85
N ALA A 87 -12.20 14.10 6.21
CA ALA A 87 -11.04 14.73 6.84
C ALA A 87 -9.68 14.27 6.27
N GLN A 88 -8.71 15.19 6.32
CA GLN A 88 -7.31 14.89 5.98
C GLN A 88 -6.64 14.02 7.06
N VAL A 89 -7.08 14.17 8.32
CA VAL A 89 -6.64 13.34 9.46
C VAL A 89 -7.78 12.41 9.82
N THR A 90 -7.59 11.13 9.52
CA THR A 90 -8.50 10.04 9.86
C THR A 90 -8.38 9.69 11.35
N ASP A 91 -9.47 9.27 11.98
CA ASP A 91 -9.42 8.53 13.24
C ASP A 91 -9.30 7.01 13.01
N SER A 92 -9.24 6.22 14.09
CA SER A 92 -9.06 4.77 14.02
C SER A 92 -10.28 4.04 13.43
N ALA A 93 -11.50 4.60 13.53
CA ALA A 93 -12.72 4.00 13.01
C ALA A 93 -12.78 3.91 11.46
N PRO A 94 -12.71 5.01 10.70
CA PRO A 94 -12.77 5.01 9.24
C PRO A 94 -11.51 4.44 8.60
N SER A 95 -10.36 4.50 9.26
CA SER A 95 -9.14 3.87 8.76
C SER A 95 -9.26 2.34 8.78
N MET A 96 -9.75 1.76 9.88
CA MET A 96 -10.05 0.33 9.95
C MET A 96 -11.18 -0.11 9.03
N ALA A 97 -12.23 0.71 8.92
CA ALA A 97 -13.30 0.48 7.96
C ALA A 97 -12.75 0.40 6.53
N ALA A 98 -11.85 1.31 6.15
CA ALA A 98 -11.23 1.30 4.83
C ALA A 98 -10.34 0.07 4.59
N TYR A 99 -9.54 -0.36 5.57
CA TYR A 99 -8.72 -1.57 5.43
C TYR A 99 -9.53 -2.85 5.32
N MET A 100 -10.67 -2.92 6.02
CA MET A 100 -11.51 -4.13 6.06
C MET A 100 -12.56 -4.17 4.95
N THR A 101 -13.10 -3.04 4.52
CA THR A 101 -14.20 -3.00 3.53
C THR A 101 -13.77 -2.47 2.17
N GLY A 102 -12.61 -1.81 2.09
CA GLY A 102 -12.16 -1.09 0.90
C GLY A 102 -12.88 0.24 0.65
N VAL A 103 -13.80 0.63 1.55
CA VAL A 103 -14.61 1.84 1.42
C VAL A 103 -14.20 2.84 2.49
N LYS A 104 -13.89 4.08 2.07
CA LYS A 104 -13.61 5.18 3.00
C LYS A 104 -14.91 5.74 3.56
N THR A 105 -14.97 5.87 4.88
CA THR A 105 -16.10 6.45 5.61
C THR A 105 -15.71 7.80 6.22
N ASN A 106 -16.72 8.51 6.74
CA ASN A 106 -16.51 9.73 7.51
C ASN A 106 -15.90 9.40 8.87
N ASN A 107 -15.28 10.39 9.52
CA ASN A 107 -14.75 10.22 10.88
C ASN A 107 -15.86 9.77 11.86
N GLU A 108 -15.45 9.01 12.87
CA GLU A 108 -16.34 8.41 13.89
C GLU A 108 -17.31 7.33 13.34
N VAL A 109 -17.18 6.92 12.06
CA VAL A 109 -18.04 5.90 11.43
C VAL A 109 -17.24 4.64 11.07
N ILE A 110 -17.74 3.48 11.51
CA ILE A 110 -17.13 2.15 11.27
C ILE A 110 -17.97 1.33 10.29
N SER A 111 -17.35 0.83 9.21
CA SER A 111 -17.90 -0.18 8.30
C SER A 111 -19.31 0.11 7.75
N MET A 112 -19.60 1.37 7.43
CA MET A 112 -20.84 1.79 6.79
C MET A 112 -20.58 2.45 5.43
N SER A 113 -21.64 2.85 4.74
CA SER A 113 -21.54 3.62 3.51
C SER A 113 -20.89 5.00 3.73
N PRO A 114 -20.25 5.60 2.71
CA PRO A 114 -19.59 6.91 2.84
C PRO A 114 -20.51 8.06 3.28
N ASN A 115 -21.82 7.92 3.08
CA ASN A 115 -22.82 8.94 3.41
C ASN A 115 -23.31 8.86 4.87
N THR A 116 -22.86 7.86 5.63
CA THR A 116 -23.26 7.71 7.03
C THR A 116 -22.64 8.82 7.89
N VAL A 117 -23.46 9.39 8.77
CA VAL A 117 -23.05 10.45 9.71
C VAL A 117 -23.03 9.89 11.12
N ALA A 118 -21.94 10.13 11.86
CA ALA A 118 -21.88 9.73 13.26
C ALA A 118 -22.84 10.57 14.12
N THR A 119 -23.60 9.89 14.98
CA THR A 119 -24.53 10.52 15.93
C THR A 119 -24.13 10.14 17.34
N SER A 120 -24.06 11.12 18.25
CA SER A 120 -23.73 10.86 19.65
C SER A 120 -24.74 9.91 20.30
N PRO A 121 -24.28 8.97 21.14
CA PRO A 121 -25.16 8.08 21.89
C PRO A 121 -26.03 8.86 22.88
N SER A 122 -27.24 8.37 23.13
CA SER A 122 -28.11 8.90 24.19
C SER A 122 -27.85 8.19 25.52
N ALA A 123 -28.11 8.91 26.62
CA ALA A 123 -28.05 8.35 27.96
C ALA A 123 -29.22 7.40 28.21
N ASP A 124 -28.95 6.23 28.79
CA ASP A 124 -29.95 5.33 29.35
C ASP A 124 -30.58 5.93 30.62
N ALA A 125 -31.57 5.24 31.18
CA ALA A 125 -32.26 5.67 32.40
C ALA A 125 -31.32 5.84 33.61
N ASN A 126 -30.10 5.29 33.55
CA ASN A 126 -29.07 5.34 34.59
C ASN A 126 -27.95 6.36 34.26
N GLY A 127 -28.07 7.11 33.16
CA GLY A 127 -27.10 8.11 32.73
C GLY A 127 -25.94 7.58 31.89
N ASN A 128 -25.91 6.29 31.52
CA ASN A 128 -24.84 5.73 30.69
C ASN A 128 -25.12 5.95 29.20
N LEU A 129 -24.09 6.30 28.43
CA LEU A 129 -24.19 6.54 26.99
C LEU A 129 -24.24 5.24 26.16
N THR A 130 -25.28 4.43 26.35
CA THR A 130 -25.42 3.10 25.74
C THR A 130 -26.48 3.04 24.64
N ILE A 131 -27.32 4.08 24.48
CA ILE A 131 -28.38 4.09 23.48
C ILE A 131 -27.80 4.46 22.11
N ASN A 132 -28.01 3.57 21.13
CA ASN A 132 -27.63 3.78 19.74
C ASN A 132 -28.68 4.69 19.05
N ASN A 133 -28.21 5.82 18.52
CA ASN A 133 -29.03 6.82 17.83
C ASN A 133 -28.93 6.75 16.30
N CYS A 134 -28.30 5.71 15.76
CA CYS A 134 -28.18 5.52 14.32
C CYS A 134 -29.55 5.29 13.69
N ALA A 135 -30.00 6.27 12.92
CA ALA A 135 -31.27 6.18 12.21
C ALA A 135 -31.20 5.14 11.07
N ALA A 136 -32.31 4.45 10.79
CA ALA A 136 -32.36 3.42 9.75
C ALA A 136 -32.10 3.95 8.33
N ASN A 137 -32.22 5.26 8.12
CA ASN A 137 -31.90 5.95 6.87
C ASN A 137 -30.44 6.48 6.83
N ASN A 138 -29.63 6.24 7.86
CA ASN A 138 -28.27 6.76 7.99
C ASN A 138 -27.23 5.82 7.34
N GLY A 139 -27.46 5.45 6.09
CA GLY A 139 -26.60 4.59 5.29
C GLY A 139 -26.72 3.09 5.58
N THR A 140 -25.89 2.29 4.92
CA THR A 140 -25.94 0.82 4.96
C THR A 140 -24.60 0.23 5.39
N SER A 141 -24.61 -0.97 5.99
CA SER A 141 -23.38 -1.70 6.32
C SER A 141 -22.57 -2.03 5.06
N ALA A 142 -21.25 -1.82 5.13
CA ALA A 142 -20.32 -2.18 4.06
C ALA A 142 -19.86 -3.63 4.24
N LYS A 143 -19.73 -4.36 3.12
CA LYS A 143 -19.22 -5.74 3.16
C LYS A 143 -17.75 -5.74 3.57
N THR A 144 -17.40 -6.62 4.50
CA THR A 144 -16.01 -6.75 4.97
C THR A 144 -15.25 -7.81 4.18
N LEU A 145 -13.92 -7.74 4.24
CA LEU A 145 -13.00 -8.71 3.64
C LEU A 145 -13.30 -10.14 4.10
N LEU A 146 -13.70 -10.30 5.37
CA LEU A 146 -14.05 -11.61 5.93
C LEU A 146 -15.37 -12.15 5.38
N GLU A 147 -16.30 -11.27 5.02
CA GLU A 147 -17.55 -11.68 4.37
C GLU A 147 -17.35 -12.04 2.89
N LEU A 148 -16.41 -11.39 2.22
CA LEU A 148 -16.02 -11.71 0.84
C LEU A 148 -15.17 -12.99 0.73
N ALA A 149 -14.49 -13.38 1.81
CA ALA A 149 -13.61 -14.55 1.84
C ALA A 149 -14.31 -15.88 2.23
N LYS A 150 -15.63 -15.87 2.44
CA LYS A 150 -16.45 -17.08 2.62
C LYS A 150 -16.67 -17.82 1.30
#